data_AF-A0A8T4NP11-F1
#
_entry.id   AF-A0A8T4NP11-F1
#
_cell.length_a   1.000
_cell.length_b   1.000
_cell.length_c   1.000
_cell.angle_alpha   90.00
_cell.angle_beta   90.00
_cell.angle_gamma   90.00
#
_symmetry.space_group_name_H-M   'P 1'
#
loop_
_entity.id
_entity.type
_entity.pdbx_description
1 polymer ?
#
loop_
_entity_poly.entity_id
_entity_poly.type
_entity_poly.pdbx_seq_one_letter_code
_entity_poly.pdbx_strand_id
1 'polypeptide(L)'
;MVLNKLKKGLSNVLGSDSSNEDYMEIDLGLEEKKPKVSIKPFILRKFEDVNDVLNSLREGYTIAIIDIATLRKKDVIELKRAVAKIKKTTEALEGSITGFGENIVIATPQFAEISAPTIPEDPQHQKNKFEMY
;
A
#
# COMPACT_ATOMS: atom_id res chain seq x y z
N MET A 1 -27.36 -13.54 60.37
CA MET A 1 -26.30 -14.38 59.77
C MET A 1 -25.91 -13.94 58.34
N VAL A 2 -26.04 -12.66 57.98
CA VAL A 2 -25.85 -12.18 56.58
C VAL A 2 -24.80 -11.07 56.45
N LEU A 3 -24.40 -10.40 57.54
CA LEU A 3 -23.39 -9.33 57.50
C LEU A 3 -21.94 -9.84 57.37
N ASN A 4 -21.63 -11.07 57.78
CA ASN A 4 -20.25 -11.58 57.72
C ASN A 4 -19.80 -11.99 56.30
N LYS A 5 -20.73 -12.21 55.36
CA LYS A 5 -20.37 -12.49 53.95
C LYS A 5 -20.06 -11.22 53.16
N LEU A 6 -20.67 -10.08 53.50
CA LEU A 6 -20.42 -8.81 52.82
C LEU A 6 -19.08 -8.18 53.25
N LYS A 7 -18.68 -8.34 54.51
CA LYS A 7 -17.40 -7.83 55.03
C LYS A 7 -16.17 -8.56 54.46
N LYS A 8 -16.34 -9.82 54.04
CA LYS A 8 -15.25 -10.65 53.47
C LYS A 8 -14.96 -10.37 51.99
N GLY A 9 -15.92 -9.78 51.26
CA GLY A 9 -15.71 -9.34 49.87
C GLY A 9 -15.01 -7.98 49.79
N LEU A 10 -15.23 -7.10 50.77
CA LEU A 10 -14.71 -5.74 50.77
C LEU A 10 -13.30 -5.63 51.36
N SER A 11 -12.89 -6.57 52.24
CA SER A 11 -11.52 -6.61 52.78
C SER A 11 -10.45 -7.00 51.75
N ASN A 12 -10.81 -7.67 50.65
CA ASN A 12 -9.87 -7.99 49.57
C ASN A 12 -9.67 -6.83 48.57
N VAL A 13 -10.50 -5.79 48.64
CA VAL A 13 -10.43 -4.63 47.73
C VAL A 13 -9.75 -3.43 48.40
N LEU A 14 -9.68 -3.40 49.74
CA LEU A 14 -9.35 -2.18 50.48
C LEU A 14 -8.27 -2.36 51.56
N GLY A 15 -7.19 -3.09 51.28
CA GLY A 15 -6.05 -3.11 52.19
C GLY A 15 -4.85 -3.89 51.71
N SER A 16 -3.92 -3.24 51.00
CA SER A 16 -2.66 -2.80 51.60
C SER A 16 -1.84 -2.01 50.59
N ASP A 17 -1.53 -0.76 50.93
CA ASP A 17 -0.42 -0.01 50.36
C ASP A 17 0.86 -0.85 50.44
N SER A 18 1.39 -1.20 49.28
CA SER A 18 2.82 -1.41 49.11
C SER A 18 3.13 -1.01 47.68
N SER A 19 3.61 0.23 47.56
CA SER A 19 4.43 0.75 46.46
C SER A 19 4.97 -0.33 45.53
N ASN A 20 4.28 -0.54 44.43
CA ASN A 20 4.88 -0.90 43.17
C ASN A 20 4.02 -0.21 42.13
N GLU A 21 4.52 0.92 41.67
CA GLU A 21 4.16 1.46 40.38
C GLU A 21 4.14 0.26 39.41
N ASP A 22 2.96 -0.07 38.88
CA ASP A 22 2.80 -1.08 37.83
C ASP A 22 3.49 -0.54 36.57
N TYR A 23 4.82 -0.59 36.58
CA TYR A 23 5.65 -0.32 35.42
C TYR A 23 5.42 -1.46 34.44
N MET A 24 4.63 -1.16 33.41
CA MET A 24 4.57 -1.99 32.23
C MET A 24 5.89 -1.82 31.49
N GLU A 25 6.82 -2.76 31.72
CA GLU A 25 8.09 -2.85 31.00
C GLU A 25 7.79 -3.03 29.51
N ILE A 26 7.94 -1.96 28.72
CA ILE A 26 7.85 -2.05 27.27
C ILE A 26 9.17 -2.66 26.81
N ASP A 27 9.11 -3.92 26.39
CA ASP A 27 10.22 -4.60 25.73
C ASP A 27 10.53 -3.86 24.40
N LEU A 28 11.41 -2.85 24.47
CA LEU A 28 11.87 -2.05 23.32
C LEU A 28 12.71 -2.87 22.34
N GLY A 29 12.91 -4.17 22.61
CA GLY A 29 13.68 -5.13 21.82
C GLY A 29 12.89 -5.88 20.75
N LEU A 30 11.60 -5.59 20.57
CA LEU A 30 10.90 -6.03 19.36
C LEU A 30 11.39 -5.17 18.19
N GLU A 31 12.48 -5.60 17.54
CA GLU A 31 12.77 -5.14 16.18
C GLU A 31 11.49 -5.33 15.37
N GLU A 32 10.81 -4.23 15.04
CA GLU A 32 9.69 -4.24 14.12
C GLU A 32 10.19 -4.87 12.83
N LYS A 33 9.90 -6.16 12.64
CA LYS A 33 10.24 -6.88 11.41
C LYS A 33 9.57 -6.14 10.29
N LYS A 34 10.35 -5.33 9.54
CA LYS A 34 9.84 -4.60 8.38
C LYS A 34 9.09 -5.60 7.51
N PRO A 35 7.80 -5.38 7.24
CA PRO A 35 7.01 -6.33 6.48
C PRO A 35 7.67 -6.51 5.12
N LYS A 36 7.84 -7.78 4.71
CA LYS A 36 8.43 -8.09 3.41
C LYS A 36 7.54 -7.52 2.32
N VAL A 37 8.10 -6.65 1.49
CA VAL A 37 7.41 -6.14 0.30
C VAL A 37 7.12 -7.30 -0.66
N SER A 38 5.86 -7.45 -1.05
CA SER A 38 5.41 -8.45 -2.00
C SER A 38 5.31 -7.85 -3.40
N ILE A 39 5.76 -8.58 -4.42
CA ILE A 39 5.51 -8.23 -5.82
C ILE A 39 4.52 -9.26 -6.35
N LYS A 40 3.32 -8.81 -6.72
CA LYS A 40 2.24 -9.71 -7.12
C LYS A 40 1.82 -9.45 -8.57
N PRO A 41 1.92 -10.47 -9.45
CA PRO A 41 1.41 -10.38 -10.81
C PRO A 41 -0.11 -10.58 -10.83
N PHE A 42 -0.79 -9.84 -11.70
CA PHE A 42 -2.21 -9.90 -11.97
C PHE A 42 -2.44 -9.96 -13.48
N ILE A 43 -3.53 -10.60 -13.89
CA ILE A 43 -3.97 -10.62 -15.29
C ILE A 43 -5.42 -10.18 -15.31
N LEU A 44 -5.70 -9.05 -15.94
CA LEU A 44 -7.07 -8.57 -16.13
C LEU A 44 -7.67 -9.27 -17.37
N ARG A 45 -8.60 -10.19 -17.12
CA ARG A 45 -9.39 -10.90 -18.13
C ARG A 45 -10.80 -10.33 -18.26
N LYS A 46 -11.33 -9.78 -17.17
CA LYS A 46 -12.64 -9.13 -17.04
C LYS A 46 -12.57 -7.99 -16.02
N PHE A 47 -13.54 -7.08 -16.00
CA PHE A 47 -13.55 -5.94 -15.08
C PHE A 47 -13.51 -6.33 -13.60
N GLU A 48 -14.11 -7.46 -13.22
CA GLU A 48 -14.16 -7.90 -11.83
C GLU A 48 -12.78 -8.22 -11.25
N ASP A 49 -11.82 -8.61 -12.09
CA ASP A 49 -10.44 -8.93 -11.69
C ASP A 49 -9.72 -7.71 -11.09
N VAL A 50 -10.23 -6.49 -11.34
CA VAL A 50 -9.75 -5.26 -10.70
C VAL A 50 -9.85 -5.35 -9.18
N ASN A 51 -10.86 -6.03 -8.64
CA ASN A 51 -11.04 -6.10 -7.18
C ASN A 51 -9.87 -6.78 -6.48
N ASP A 52 -9.25 -7.79 -7.10
CA ASP A 52 -8.09 -8.49 -6.54
C ASP A 52 -6.84 -7.58 -6.49
N VAL A 53 -6.66 -6.74 -7.50
CA VAL A 53 -5.62 -5.70 -7.55
C VAL A 53 -5.85 -4.69 -6.43
N LEU A 54 -7.08 -4.18 -6.30
CA LEU A 54 -7.41 -3.17 -5.29
C LEU A 54 -7.24 -3.70 -3.87
N ASN A 55 -7.64 -4.95 -3.61
CA ASN A 55 -7.45 -5.58 -2.30
C ASN A 55 -5.97 -5.67 -1.96
N SER A 56 -5.14 -6.09 -2.91
CA SER A 56 -3.69 -6.20 -2.70
C SER A 56 -3.02 -4.84 -2.51
N LEU A 57 -3.49 -3.78 -3.19
CA LEU A 57 -2.96 -2.42 -2.97
C LEU A 57 -3.35 -1.87 -1.58
N ARG A 58 -4.57 -2.16 -1.10
CA ARG A 58 -5.05 -1.73 0.23
C ARG A 58 -4.34 -2.43 1.39
N GLU A 59 -3.79 -3.62 1.17
CA GLU A 59 -2.92 -4.30 2.14
C GLU A 59 -1.67 -3.45 2.45
N GLY A 60 -1.23 -2.59 1.53
CA GLY A 60 -0.23 -1.56 1.80
C GLY A 60 1.23 -2.01 1.72
N TYR A 61 1.51 -3.30 1.44
CA TYR A 61 2.86 -3.86 1.29
C TYR A 61 3.08 -4.61 -0.04
N THR A 62 2.19 -4.41 -1.03
CA THR A 62 2.25 -5.11 -2.32
C THR A 62 2.43 -4.16 -3.49
N ILE A 63 3.45 -4.41 -4.33
CA ILE A 63 3.60 -3.83 -5.66
C ILE A 63 2.86 -4.71 -6.67
N ALA A 64 1.91 -4.13 -7.40
CA ALA A 64 1.10 -4.84 -8.38
C ALA A 64 1.68 -4.70 -9.80
N ILE A 65 1.92 -5.85 -10.45
CA ILE A 65 2.27 -5.92 -11.87
C ILE A 65 1.06 -6.47 -12.60
N ILE A 66 0.46 -5.69 -13.50
CA ILE A 66 -0.87 -5.96 -14.03
C ILE A 66 -0.79 -6.11 -15.55
N ASP A 67 -1.03 -7.32 -16.06
CA ASP A 67 -1.19 -7.57 -17.48
C ASP A 67 -2.63 -7.24 -17.91
N ILE A 68 -2.73 -6.31 -18.86
CA ILE A 68 -3.99 -5.80 -19.42
C ILE A 68 -4.26 -6.32 -20.85
N ALA A 69 -3.42 -7.20 -21.40
CA ALA A 69 -3.52 -7.66 -22.78
C ALA A 69 -4.87 -8.33 -23.09
N THR A 70 -5.37 -9.17 -22.19
CA THR A 70 -6.62 -9.92 -22.41
C THR A 70 -7.81 -8.97 -22.40
N LEU A 71 -7.93 -8.12 -21.37
CA LEU A 71 -9.02 -7.15 -21.27
C LEU A 71 -8.96 -6.12 -22.41
N ARG A 72 -7.77 -5.66 -22.82
CA ARG A 72 -7.60 -4.72 -23.95
C ARG A 72 -8.18 -5.27 -25.24
N LYS A 73 -7.88 -6.53 -25.57
CA LYS A 73 -8.36 -7.19 -26.80
C LYS A 73 -9.88 -7.42 -26.77
N LYS A 74 -10.44 -7.62 -25.58
CA LYS A 74 -11.86 -7.89 -25.39
C LYS A 74 -12.71 -6.61 -25.43
N ASP A 75 -12.38 -5.62 -24.61
CA ASP A 75 -13.13 -4.36 -24.50
C ASP A 75 -12.23 -3.23 -23.98
N VAL A 76 -11.90 -2.27 -24.86
CA VAL A 76 -11.07 -1.11 -24.53
C VAL A 76 -11.79 -0.13 -23.60
N ILE A 77 -13.12 -0.05 -23.64
CA ILE A 77 -13.93 0.81 -22.75
C ILE A 77 -13.95 0.22 -21.34
N GLU A 78 -14.09 -1.10 -21.22
CA GLU A 78 -13.95 -1.83 -19.95
C GLU A 78 -12.55 -1.66 -19.37
N LEU A 79 -11.50 -1.80 -20.20
CA LEU A 79 -10.12 -1.54 -19.80
C LEU A 79 -9.90 -0.12 -19.27
N LYS A 80 -10.38 0.91 -19.99
CA LYS A 80 -10.23 2.31 -19.56
C LYS A 80 -10.86 2.53 -18.18
N ARG A 81 -12.04 1.93 -17.93
CA ARG A 81 -12.70 1.98 -16.62
C ARG A 81 -11.91 1.24 -15.55
N ALA A 82 -11.37 0.05 -15.87
CA ALA A 82 -10.54 -0.73 -14.97
C ALA A 82 -9.29 0.05 -14.52
N VAL A 83 -8.51 0.57 -15.48
CA VAL A 83 -7.31 1.36 -15.20
C VAL A 83 -7.65 2.63 -14.42
N ALA A 84 -8.74 3.34 -14.77
CA ALA A 84 -9.17 4.52 -14.03
C ALA A 84 -9.53 4.22 -12.56
N LYS A 85 -10.17 3.07 -12.30
CA LYS A 85 -10.51 2.63 -10.93
C LYS A 85 -9.25 2.30 -10.11
N ILE A 86 -8.29 1.61 -10.73
CA ILE A 86 -6.99 1.31 -10.11
C ILE A 86 -6.25 2.60 -9.81
N LYS A 87 -6.09 3.49 -10.81
CA LYS A 87 -5.44 4.79 -10.66
C LYS A 87 -6.00 5.62 -9.50
N LYS A 88 -7.33 5.81 -9.46
CA LYS A 88 -7.99 6.57 -8.37
C LYS A 88 -7.71 5.97 -6.99
N THR A 89 -7.66 4.64 -6.89
CA THR A 89 -7.38 3.98 -5.62
C THR A 89 -5.90 4.10 -5.25
N THR A 90 -5.00 3.95 -6.22
CA THR A 90 -3.56 4.15 -6.02
C THR A 90 -3.25 5.57 -5.57
N GLU A 91 -3.83 6.58 -6.22
CA GLU A 91 -3.69 8.00 -5.83
C GLU A 91 -4.24 8.27 -4.43
N ALA A 92 -5.40 7.67 -4.07
CA ALA A 92 -5.96 7.77 -2.72
C ALA A 92 -5.10 7.09 -1.64
N LEU A 93 -4.21 6.17 -2.04
CA LEU A 93 -3.23 5.50 -1.17
C LEU A 93 -1.84 6.16 -1.26
N GLU A 94 -1.75 7.37 -1.84
CA GLU A 94 -0.50 8.11 -2.08
C GLU A 94 0.57 7.29 -2.82
N GLY A 95 0.12 6.34 -3.64
CA GLY A 95 0.96 5.48 -4.44
C GLY A 95 1.26 6.02 -5.83
N SER A 96 2.08 5.29 -6.59
CA SER A 96 2.40 5.60 -7.98
C SER A 96 1.82 4.56 -8.94
N ILE A 97 1.42 5.00 -10.14
CA ILE A 97 0.95 4.11 -11.20
C ILE A 97 1.56 4.51 -12.54
N THR A 98 2.07 3.55 -13.30
CA THR A 98 2.57 3.79 -14.65
C THR A 98 2.25 2.64 -15.61
N GLY A 99 2.31 2.93 -16.91
CA GLY A 99 2.35 1.90 -17.94
C GLY A 99 3.79 1.48 -18.23
N PHE A 100 4.02 0.19 -18.47
CA PHE A 100 5.29 -0.35 -18.93
C PHE A 100 5.09 -1.15 -20.22
N GLY A 101 5.58 -0.63 -21.33
CA GLY A 101 5.31 -1.18 -22.66
C GLY A 101 3.82 -1.10 -23.04
N GLU A 102 3.35 -2.06 -23.83
CA GLU A 102 1.99 -2.03 -24.39
C GLU A 102 0.92 -2.65 -23.46
N ASN A 103 1.33 -3.62 -22.64
CA ASN A 103 0.40 -4.54 -21.98
C ASN A 103 0.50 -4.52 -20.45
N ILE A 104 1.49 -3.84 -19.87
CA ILE A 104 1.73 -3.91 -18.43
C ILE A 104 1.41 -2.57 -17.79
N VAL A 105 0.72 -2.62 -16.66
CA VAL A 105 0.51 -1.50 -15.75
C VAL A 105 1.15 -1.87 -14.42
N ILE A 106 1.93 -0.97 -13.85
CA ILE A 106 2.56 -1.13 -12.55
C ILE A 106 1.88 -0.16 -11.59
N ALA A 107 1.43 -0.66 -10.43
CA ALA A 107 0.88 0.16 -9.36
C ALA A 107 1.62 -0.14 -8.05
N THR A 108 2.09 0.90 -7.38
CA THR A 108 2.81 0.84 -6.12
C THR A 108 2.03 1.56 -5.02
N PRO A 109 2.09 1.12 -3.76
CA PRO A 109 1.64 1.90 -2.60
C PRO A 109 2.65 3.01 -2.24
N GLN A 110 2.32 3.84 -1.24
CA GLN A 110 3.13 4.98 -0.80
C GLN A 110 4.63 4.70 -0.52
N PHE A 111 4.99 3.47 -0.14
CA PHE A 111 6.38 3.15 0.22
C PHE A 111 7.30 2.97 -1.00
N ALA A 112 6.76 2.92 -2.23
CA ALA A 112 7.55 2.72 -3.44
C ALA A 112 7.17 3.74 -4.53
N GLU A 113 8.18 4.40 -5.07
CA GLU A 113 8.04 5.36 -6.15
C GLU A 113 8.52 4.76 -7.47
N ILE A 114 7.86 5.11 -8.57
CA ILE A 114 8.24 4.67 -9.92
C ILE A 114 9.07 5.78 -10.57
N SER A 115 10.39 5.58 -10.65
CA SER A 115 11.27 6.44 -11.44
C SER A 115 11.16 6.10 -12.92
N ALA A 116 10.58 7.01 -13.71
CA ALA A 116 10.72 6.92 -15.16
C ALA A 116 12.17 7.25 -15.53
N PRO A 117 12.82 6.51 -16.44
CA PRO A 117 14.15 6.87 -16.90
C PRO A 117 14.08 8.27 -17.52
N THR A 118 14.86 9.21 -16.98
CA THR A 118 15.13 10.49 -17.66
C THR A 118 15.78 10.12 -18.98
N ILE A 119 15.04 10.28 -20.09
CA ILE A 119 15.65 10.24 -21.42
C ILE A 119 16.67 11.38 -21.41
N PRO A 120 17.98 11.11 -21.53
CA PRO A 120 18.97 12.18 -21.60
C PRO A 120 18.58 13.08 -22.77
N GLU A 121 18.36 14.38 -22.54
CA GLU A 121 18.16 15.30 -23.65
C GLU A 121 19.41 15.24 -24.52
N ASP A 122 19.24 14.91 -25.80
CA ASP A 122 20.33 14.88 -26.77
C ASP A 122 20.95 16.30 -26.85
N PRO A 123 22.22 16.50 -26.45
CA PRO A 123 22.87 17.81 -26.46
C PRO A 123 22.90 18.48 -27.84
N GLN A 124 22.62 17.74 -28.92
CA GLN A 124 22.60 18.27 -30.28
C GLN A 124 21.40 19.20 -30.56
N HIS A 125 20.31 19.11 -29.80
CA HIS A 125 19.13 19.97 -30.02
C HIS A 125 19.33 21.43 -29.56
N GLN A 126 20.33 21.71 -28.72
CA GLN A 126 20.62 23.09 -28.30
C GLN A 126 21.56 23.83 -29.27
N LYS A 127 22.45 23.12 -29.99
CA LYS A 127 23.39 23.78 -30.93
C LYS A 127 22.68 24.37 -32.15
N ASN A 128 21.69 23.68 -32.70
CA ASN A 128 20.96 24.13 -33.90
C ASN A 128 20.06 25.35 -33.64
N LYS A 129 19.80 25.71 -32.37
CA LYS A 129 18.97 26.88 -32.02
C LYS A 129 19.78 28.18 -31.98
N PHE A 130 21.10 28.11 -31.86
CA PHE A 130 21.99 29.27 -31.84
C PHE A 130 22.63 29.59 -33.19
N GLU A 131 22.63 28.65 -34.16
CA GLU A 131 23.15 28.88 -35.51
C GLU A 131 22.12 29.48 -36.50
N MET A 132 20.86 29.67 -36.07
CA MET A 132 19.79 30.29 -36.88
C MET A 132 19.51 31.75 -36.51
N TYR A 133 20.54 32.50 -36.08
CA TYR A 133 20.51 33.94 -35.91
C TYR A 133 21.79 34.59 -36.43
#